data_AF-A0A3C1RZR4-F1
#
_entry.id   AF-A0A3C1RZR4-F1
#
_cell.length_a   1.000
_cell.length_b   1.000
_cell.length_c   1.000
_cell.angle_alpha   90.00
_cell.angle_beta   90.00
_cell.angle_gamma   90.00
#
_symmetry.space_group_name_H-M   'P 1'
#
loop_
_entity.id
_entity.type
_entity.pdbx_description
1 polymer ?
#
loop_
_entity_poly.entity_id
_entity_poly.type
_entity_poly.pdbx_seq_one_letter_code
_entity_poly.pdbx_strand_id
1 'polypeptide(L)'
;TKKTKKEIIRNDSIKKEILKSPPKKIKVENQNKDTQSELIKVENKIYFSVQIAASKTKIENKDLFFKGLGEVKALFIDGYYKYYFGETVSFQEVKNFQSKVRQLGYDGAFVVAFRGNKKITLKEALNSL
;
A
#
# COMPACT_ATOMS: atom_id res chain seq x y z
N THR A 1 13.37 27.02 48.44
CA THR A 1 13.17 26.04 47.35
C THR A 1 13.53 26.71 46.03
N LYS A 2 14.77 26.58 45.54
CA LYS A 2 15.16 25.90 44.27
C LYS A 2 14.05 25.85 43.20
N LYS A 3 14.23 26.18 41.91
CA LYS A 3 15.33 26.69 41.07
C LYS A 3 14.70 27.04 39.69
N THR A 4 15.02 28.21 39.15
CA THR A 4 15.27 28.55 37.72
C THR A 4 14.42 27.97 36.56
N LYS A 5 13.79 28.91 35.81
CA LYS A 5 13.40 28.77 34.39
C LYS A 5 14.64 28.78 33.49
N LYS A 6 14.70 27.87 32.50
CA LYS A 6 15.65 27.91 31.38
C LYS A 6 14.96 27.40 30.11
N GLU A 7 14.54 28.36 29.28
CA GLU A 7 14.92 28.50 27.86
C GLU A 7 15.15 27.22 27.05
N ILE A 8 14.24 26.92 26.10
CA ILE A 8 14.57 26.31 24.80
C ILE A 8 13.76 26.99 23.71
N ILE A 9 14.47 27.82 22.95
CA ILE A 9 14.13 28.43 21.66
C ILE A 9 14.05 27.32 20.60
N ARG A 10 13.04 27.34 19.73
CA ARG A 10 13.18 26.86 18.33
C ARG A 10 12.06 27.37 17.42
N ASN A 11 12.29 28.59 16.94
CA ASN A 11 12.08 29.09 15.58
C ASN A 11 11.13 28.31 14.68
N ASP A 12 9.93 28.87 14.57
CA ASP A 12 9.06 28.81 13.41
C ASP A 12 9.80 29.37 12.17
N SER A 13 9.50 28.83 10.99
CA SER A 13 10.04 29.18 9.65
C SER A 13 11.27 28.41 9.16
N ILE A 14 11.04 27.17 8.71
CA ILE A 14 11.57 26.73 7.40
C ILE A 14 10.40 26.13 6.62
N LYS A 15 9.71 27.01 5.90
CA LYS A 15 8.73 26.69 4.87
C LYS A 15 9.45 26.78 3.52
N LYS A 16 9.27 25.75 2.69
CA LYS A 16 9.57 25.62 1.24
C LYS A 16 10.90 24.95 0.86
N GLU A 17 10.83 23.65 0.54
CA GLU A 17 11.28 23.01 -0.71
C GLU A 17 10.86 21.52 -0.68
N ILE A 18 9.70 21.12 -1.18
CA ILE A 18 9.42 20.65 -2.54
C ILE A 18 10.36 19.51 -3.01
N LEU A 19 9.89 18.26 -2.88
CA LEU A 19 9.73 17.31 -4.00
C LEU A 19 8.78 16.17 -3.55
N LYS A 20 7.45 16.36 -3.60
CA LYS A 20 6.58 15.98 -4.73
C LYS A 20 6.92 14.61 -5.33
N SER A 21 6.27 13.55 -4.84
CA SER A 21 5.67 12.58 -5.77
C SER A 21 4.23 12.27 -5.30
N PRO A 22 3.22 12.71 -6.07
CA PRO A 22 1.83 12.35 -5.79
C PRO A 22 1.62 10.84 -6.06
N PRO A 23 0.74 10.13 -5.33
CA PRO A 23 0.35 8.80 -5.74
C PRO A 23 -0.37 8.93 -7.09
N LYS A 24 0.30 8.45 -8.15
CA LYS A 24 -0.20 8.45 -9.52
C LYS A 24 -1.47 7.61 -9.54
N LYS A 25 -2.62 8.30 -9.57
CA LYS A 25 -3.95 7.75 -9.75
C LYS A 25 -4.00 7.09 -11.12
N ILE A 26 -3.88 5.77 -11.19
CA ILE A 26 -4.07 5.03 -12.44
C ILE A 26 -5.58 4.79 -12.59
N LYS A 27 -6.24 5.72 -13.27
CA LYS A 27 -7.56 5.55 -13.87
C LYS A 27 -7.35 4.75 -15.16
N VAL A 28 -7.80 3.49 -15.20
CA VAL A 28 -7.81 2.70 -16.44
C VAL A 28 -9.23 2.63 -16.97
N GLU A 29 -9.48 3.44 -17.99
CA GLU A 29 -10.49 3.19 -19.01
C GLU A 29 -9.82 3.42 -20.36
N ASN A 30 -9.90 2.39 -21.22
CA ASN A 30 -9.47 2.18 -22.61
C ASN A 30 -9.29 3.48 -23.47
N GLN A 31 -8.36 3.65 -24.43
CA GLN A 31 -7.74 2.76 -25.44
C GLN A 31 -6.38 3.31 -25.99
N ASN A 32 -5.61 2.42 -26.64
CA ASN A 32 -4.68 2.61 -27.79
C ASN A 32 -3.15 2.88 -27.60
N LYS A 33 -2.38 1.79 -27.81
CA LYS A 33 -1.29 1.60 -28.81
C LYS A 33 0.16 2.10 -28.60
N ASP A 34 0.54 2.59 -27.43
CA ASP A 34 1.98 2.87 -27.11
C ASP A 34 2.49 2.14 -25.83
N THR A 35 1.75 1.12 -25.35
CA THR A 35 1.90 0.59 -23.98
C THR A 35 2.83 -0.63 -23.86
N GLN A 36 3.40 -1.14 -24.95
CA GLN A 36 4.01 -2.48 -24.93
C GLN A 36 5.34 -2.54 -24.16
N SER A 37 6.12 -1.46 -24.12
CA SER A 37 7.41 -1.42 -23.40
C SER A 37 7.26 -1.17 -21.89
N GLU A 38 6.22 -0.44 -21.47
CA GLU A 38 5.93 -0.19 -20.05
C GLU A 38 5.19 -1.38 -19.39
N LEU A 39 4.32 -2.08 -20.13
CA LEU A 39 3.63 -3.29 -19.66
C LEU A 39 4.62 -4.39 -19.25
N ILE A 40 5.64 -4.66 -20.08
CA ILE A 40 6.66 -5.69 -19.79
C ILE A 40 7.47 -5.34 -18.52
N LYS A 41 7.69 -4.05 -18.26
CA LYS A 41 8.43 -3.59 -17.07
C LYS A 41 7.61 -3.69 -15.79
N VAL A 42 6.28 -3.57 -15.88
CA VAL A 42 5.35 -3.78 -14.75
C VAL A 42 5.18 -5.27 -14.47
N GLU A 43 5.17 -6.12 -15.49
CA GLU A 43 4.97 -7.58 -15.35
C GLU A 43 6.06 -8.28 -14.53
N ASN A 44 7.29 -7.78 -14.56
CA ASN A 44 8.40 -8.35 -13.79
C ASN A 44 8.65 -7.70 -12.43
N LYS A 45 7.94 -6.61 -12.09
CA LYS A 45 8.18 -5.92 -10.83
C LYS A 45 7.55 -6.67 -9.67
N ILE A 46 8.36 -6.96 -8.64
CA ILE A 46 7.87 -7.52 -7.39
C ILE A 46 7.39 -6.39 -6.48
N TYR A 47 6.20 -6.55 -5.93
CA TYR A 47 5.66 -5.67 -4.90
C TYR A 47 4.88 -6.48 -3.86
N PHE A 48 4.69 -5.86 -2.71
CA PHE A 48 3.99 -6.40 -1.56
C PHE A 48 2.81 -5.51 -1.20
N SER A 49 1.74 -6.15 -0.77
CA SER A 49 0.55 -5.52 -0.22
C SER A 49 0.04 -6.30 0.99
N VAL A 50 -0.81 -5.68 1.79
CA VAL A 50 -1.45 -6.36 2.93
C VAL A 50 -2.86 -6.74 2.51
N GLN A 51 -3.18 -8.04 2.45
CA GLN A 51 -4.56 -8.48 2.28
C GLN A 51 -5.30 -8.28 3.60
N ILE A 52 -6.45 -7.60 3.56
CA ILE A 52 -7.24 -7.22 4.74
C ILE A 52 -8.59 -7.93 4.81
N ALA A 53 -9.13 -8.34 3.66
CA ALA A 53 -10.41 -9.04 3.57
C ALA A 53 -10.50 -9.87 2.29
N ALA A 54 -11.41 -10.84 2.29
CA ALA A 54 -11.87 -11.54 1.10
C ALA A 54 -13.38 -11.79 1.23
N SER A 55 -14.13 -11.56 0.15
CA SER A 55 -15.58 -11.78 0.10
C SER A 55 -15.98 -12.41 -1.23
N LYS A 56 -17.05 -13.21 -1.23
CA LYS A 56 -17.67 -13.71 -2.47
C LYS A 56 -18.41 -12.60 -3.21
N THR A 57 -18.90 -11.60 -2.49
CA THR A 57 -19.62 -10.44 -3.02
C THR A 57 -18.72 -9.21 -3.05
N LYS A 58 -18.90 -8.38 -4.08
CA LYS A 58 -18.17 -7.12 -4.20
C LYS A 58 -18.70 -6.13 -3.17
N ILE A 59 -17.82 -5.67 -2.30
CA ILE A 59 -18.03 -4.49 -1.46
C ILE A 59 -17.95 -3.25 -2.36
N GLU A 60 -19.10 -2.60 -2.57
CA GLU A 60 -19.20 -1.37 -3.37
C GLU A 60 -18.71 -0.15 -2.60
N ASN A 61 -19.15 0.00 -1.36
CA ASN A 61 -18.77 1.13 -0.51
C ASN A 61 -17.55 0.79 0.35
N LYS A 62 -16.36 0.82 -0.27
CA LYS A 62 -15.10 0.51 0.40
C LYS A 62 -14.82 1.41 1.61
N ASP A 63 -15.15 2.70 1.52
CA ASP A 63 -14.87 3.68 2.57
C ASP A 63 -15.66 3.37 3.85
N LEU A 64 -16.88 2.83 3.70
CA LEU A 64 -17.72 2.42 4.83
C LEU A 64 -17.18 1.16 5.53
N PHE A 65 -16.64 0.21 4.76
CA PHE A 65 -16.17 -1.08 5.27
C PHE A 65 -14.70 -1.05 5.74
N PHE A 66 -13.86 -0.23 5.12
CA PHE A 66 -12.42 -0.15 5.39
C PHE A 66 -12.06 1.15 6.12
N LYS A 67 -12.80 1.48 7.19
CA LYS A 67 -12.60 2.72 7.95
C LYS A 67 -11.18 2.78 8.52
N GLY A 68 -10.59 3.98 8.47
CA GLY A 68 -9.23 4.24 8.98
C GLY A 68 -8.12 3.71 8.08
N LEU A 69 -8.46 3.00 6.99
CA LEU A 69 -7.53 2.65 5.93
C LEU A 69 -7.70 3.66 4.79
N GLY A 70 -6.58 3.96 4.12
CA GLY A 70 -6.59 4.78 2.91
C GLY A 70 -7.17 4.01 1.73
N GLU A 71 -6.64 4.26 0.53
CA GLU A 71 -7.12 3.57 -0.67
C GLU A 71 -6.92 2.05 -0.58
N VAL A 72 -8.02 1.30 -0.73
CA VAL A 72 -8.05 -0.17 -0.77
C VAL A 72 -8.28 -0.67 -2.19
N LYS A 73 -7.34 -1.45 -2.71
CA LYS A 73 -7.46 -2.11 -4.02
C LYS A 73 -8.25 -3.41 -3.88
N ALA A 74 -9.08 -3.71 -4.88
CA ALA A 74 -9.86 -4.95 -4.93
C ALA A 74 -9.49 -5.72 -6.19
N LEU A 75 -9.17 -7.01 -6.05
CA LEU A 75 -8.88 -7.91 -7.17
C LEU A 75 -9.80 -9.14 -7.06
N PHE A 76 -10.35 -9.59 -8.18
CA PHE A 76 -11.13 -10.83 -8.23
C PHE A 76 -10.20 -12.00 -8.55
N ILE A 77 -9.99 -12.89 -7.59
CA ILE A 77 -9.03 -13.99 -7.66
C ILE A 77 -9.64 -15.22 -6.99
N ASP A 78 -9.59 -16.37 -7.65
CA ASP A 78 -10.11 -17.67 -7.15
C ASP A 78 -11.59 -17.64 -6.75
N GLY A 79 -12.42 -16.81 -7.40
CA GLY A 79 -13.84 -16.66 -7.08
C GLY A 79 -14.15 -15.73 -5.90
N TYR A 80 -13.15 -15.00 -5.39
CA TYR A 80 -13.32 -14.03 -4.30
C TYR A 80 -12.83 -12.65 -4.71
N TYR A 81 -13.54 -11.62 -4.27
CA TYR A 81 -13.03 -10.26 -4.19
C TYR A 81 -12.07 -10.16 -3.01
N LYS A 82 -10.77 -10.08 -3.29
CA LYS A 82 -9.71 -9.91 -2.29
C LYS A 82 -9.32 -8.43 -2.21
N TYR A 83 -9.21 -7.93 -0.99
CA TYR A 83 -8.98 -6.52 -0.70
C TYR A 83 -7.59 -6.31 -0.11
N TYR A 84 -6.87 -5.33 -0.64
CA TYR A 84 -5.47 -5.08 -0.33
C TYR A 84 -5.24 -3.63 0.06
N PHE A 85 -4.46 -3.42 1.12
CA PHE A 85 -4.01 -2.13 1.60
C PHE A 85 -2.51 -1.95 1.36
N GLY A 86 -2.16 -0.78 0.82
CA GLY A 86 -0.79 -0.39 0.53
C GLY A 86 -0.15 -1.20 -0.60
N GLU A 87 0.86 -0.61 -1.24
CA GLU A 87 1.69 -1.28 -2.23
C GLU A 87 3.12 -0.76 -2.08
N THR A 88 4.08 -1.65 -1.89
CA THR A 88 5.49 -1.27 -1.75
C THR A 88 6.40 -2.37 -2.27
N VAL A 89 7.60 -2.00 -2.70
CA VAL A 89 8.67 -2.97 -3.04
C VAL A 89 9.48 -3.40 -1.82
N SER A 90 9.33 -2.70 -0.68
CA SER A 90 10.09 -2.96 0.54
C SER A 90 9.35 -3.92 1.47
N PHE A 91 9.99 -5.04 1.78
CA PHE A 91 9.44 -6.01 2.73
C PHE A 91 9.34 -5.45 4.16
N GLN A 92 10.24 -4.55 4.56
CA GLN A 92 10.17 -3.92 5.88
C GLN A 92 8.99 -2.93 5.96
N GLU A 93 8.76 -2.18 4.88
CA GLU A 93 7.65 -1.23 4.83
C GLU A 93 6.29 -1.94 4.86
N VAL A 94 6.12 -3.04 4.12
CA VAL A 94 4.85 -3.77 4.14
C VAL A 94 4.58 -4.44 5.49
N LYS A 95 5.61 -4.82 6.25
CA LYS A 95 5.44 -5.26 7.64
C LYS A 95 4.93 -4.14 8.54
N ASN A 96 5.41 -2.91 8.35
CA ASN A 96 4.87 -1.76 9.08
C ASN A 96 3.41 -1.51 8.72
N PHE A 97 3.04 -1.65 7.44
CA PHE A 97 1.64 -1.58 7.01
C PHE A 97 0.79 -2.67 7.67
N GLN A 98 1.28 -3.91 7.72
CA GLN A 98 0.58 -5.01 8.37
C GLN A 98 0.33 -4.71 9.85
N SER A 99 1.34 -4.25 10.57
CA SER A 99 1.21 -3.89 11.99
C SER A 99 0.19 -2.77 12.19
N LYS A 100 0.25 -1.71 11.36
CA LYS A 100 -0.71 -0.59 11.41
C LYS A 100 -2.14 -1.06 11.15
N VAL A 101 -2.33 -1.90 10.13
CA VAL A 101 -3.64 -2.45 9.77
C VAL A 101 -4.20 -3.33 10.90
N ARG A 102 -3.37 -4.16 11.52
CA ARG A 102 -3.80 -4.98 12.68
C ARG A 102 -4.19 -4.12 13.87
N GLN A 103 -3.45 -3.04 14.16
CA GLN A 103 -3.81 -2.09 15.22
C GLN A 103 -5.16 -1.41 14.98
N LEU A 104 -5.64 -1.34 13.74
CA LEU A 104 -6.96 -0.82 13.37
C LEU A 104 -8.08 -1.87 13.49
N GLY A 105 -7.79 -3.09 13.97
CA GLY A 105 -8.78 -4.15 14.20
C GLY A 105 -8.88 -5.19 13.08
N TYR A 106 -7.97 -5.18 12.10
CA TYR A 106 -7.92 -6.18 11.03
C TYR A 106 -6.92 -7.29 11.38
N ASP A 107 -7.22 -8.09 12.42
CA ASP A 107 -6.29 -9.08 12.98
C ASP A 107 -5.85 -10.14 11.95
N GLY A 108 -6.75 -10.50 11.04
CA GLY A 108 -6.51 -11.44 9.94
C GLY A 108 -5.62 -10.89 8.81
N ALA A 109 -5.09 -9.67 8.92
CA ALA A 109 -4.30 -9.07 7.86
C ALA A 109 -2.92 -9.74 7.70
N PHE A 110 -2.54 -10.03 6.45
CA PHE A 110 -1.26 -10.67 6.12
C PHE A 110 -0.64 -10.10 4.84
N VAL A 111 0.68 -10.22 4.76
CA VAL A 111 1.47 -9.75 3.60
C VAL A 111 1.30 -10.72 2.43
N VAL A 112 1.05 -10.16 1.25
CA VAL A 112 0.97 -10.86 -0.03
C VAL A 112 1.99 -10.26 -0.97
N ALA A 113 2.70 -11.11 -1.70
CA ALA A 113 3.63 -10.70 -2.75
C ALA A 113 3.04 -10.93 -4.13
N PHE A 114 3.34 -10.02 -5.04
CA PHE A 114 2.97 -10.07 -6.43
C PHE A 114 4.20 -9.85 -7.30
N ARG A 115 4.23 -10.49 -8.46
CA ARG A 115 5.13 -10.18 -9.57
C ARG A 115 4.25 -9.76 -10.73
N GLY A 116 4.20 -8.46 -10.98
CA GLY A 116 3.21 -7.86 -11.88
C GLY A 116 1.78 -8.19 -11.46
N ASN A 117 1.07 -8.94 -12.30
CA ASN A 117 -0.33 -9.30 -12.05
C ASN A 117 -0.52 -10.68 -11.40
N LYS A 118 0.58 -11.40 -11.13
CA LYS A 118 0.54 -12.75 -10.55
C LYS A 118 0.93 -12.72 -9.09
N LYS A 119 0.12 -13.38 -8.25
CA LYS A 119 0.49 -13.67 -6.86
C LYS A 119 1.66 -14.66 -6.85
N ILE A 120 2.67 -14.38 -6.03
CA ILE A 120 3.80 -15.28 -5.78
C ILE A 120 3.93 -15.57 -4.28
N THR A 121 4.70 -16.58 -3.92
CA THR A 121 4.98 -16.85 -2.50
C THR A 121 5.91 -15.78 -1.93
N LEU A 122 5.84 -15.55 -0.62
CA LEU A 122 6.78 -14.63 0.06
C LEU A 122 8.23 -15.09 -0.11
N LYS A 123 8.49 -16.41 -0.10
CA LYS A 123 9.83 -16.96 -0.30
C LYS A 123 10.37 -16.63 -1.69
N GLU A 124 9.59 -16.84 -2.74
CA GLU A 124 9.99 -16.48 -4.11
C GLU A 124 10.24 -14.98 -4.26
N ALA A 125 9.41 -14.16 -3.62
CA ALA A 125 9.57 -12.71 -3.64
C ALA A 125 10.89 -12.29 -3.00
N LEU A 126 11.18 -12.79 -1.80
CA LEU A 126 12.41 -12.47 -1.06
C LEU A 126 13.67 -13.00 -1.73
N ASN A 127 13.60 -14.14 -2.42
CA ASN A 127 14.74 -14.69 -3.17
C ASN A 127 15.06 -13.91 -4.45
N SER A 128 14.15 -13.04 -4.90
CA SER A 128 14.26 -12.31 -6.18
C SER A 128 14.50 -10.80 -5.98
N LEU A 129 14.68 -10.36 -4.74
CA LEU A 129 14.98 -8.98 -4.35
C LEU A 129 16.48 -8.75 -4.15
#